data_AF-A0A1H3VIJ2-F1
#
_entry.id   AF-A0A1H3VIJ2-F1
#
_cell.length_a   1.000
_cell.length_b   1.000
_cell.length_c   1.000
_cell.angle_alpha   90.00
_cell.angle_beta   90.00
_cell.angle_gamma   90.00
#
_symmetry.space_group_name_H-M   'P 1'
#
loop_
_entity.id
_entity.type
_entity.pdbx_description
1 polymer ?
#
loop_
_entity_poly.entity_id
_entity_poly.type
_entity_poly.pdbx_seq_one_letter_code
_entity_poly.pdbx_strand_id
1 'polypeptide(L)'
;MSEQAAIVELDVREDLKLKNDPFHKIMDTIKSLKDGEALLLHAPFKPIPLLKVLDKKGFDHHLEQVEPKHWQVTFYKRDGGLQ
;
A
#
# COMPACT_ATOMS: atom_id res chain seq x y z
N MET A 1 21.84 -2.76 -15.14
CA MET A 1 20.44 -2.53 -15.55
C MET A 1 19.71 -2.12 -14.29
N SER A 2 19.22 -0.89 -14.24
CA SER A 2 18.49 -0.41 -13.06
C SER A 2 17.13 -1.11 -13.07
N GLU A 3 16.93 -2.09 -12.18
CA GLU A 3 15.59 -2.60 -11.86
C GLU A 3 14.78 -1.41 -11.36
N GLN A 4 13.98 -0.84 -12.25
CA GLN A 4 12.98 0.15 -11.92
C GLN A 4 11.91 -0.61 -11.17
N ALA A 5 12.01 -0.66 -9.83
CA ALA A 5 10.95 -1.17 -8.98
C ALA A 5 9.65 -0.47 -9.39
N ALA A 6 8.71 -1.22 -9.97
CA ALA A 6 7.46 -0.64 -10.43
C ALA A 6 6.60 -0.32 -9.21
N ILE A 7 6.34 0.97 -9.01
CA ILE A 7 5.50 1.46 -7.93
C ILE A 7 4.12 1.70 -8.52
N VAL A 8 3.14 0.94 -8.03
CA VAL A 8 1.73 1.13 -8.36
C VAL A 8 1.17 2.17 -7.40
N GLU A 9 0.74 3.31 -7.93
CA GLU A 9 0.12 4.36 -7.12
C GLU A 9 -1.40 4.15 -7.02
N LEU A 10 -1.94 4.27 -5.81
CA LEU A 10 -3.36 4.15 -5.52
C LEU A 10 -3.81 5.25 -4.57
N ASP A 11 -4.62 6.18 -5.07
CA ASP A 11 -5.23 7.22 -4.24
C ASP A 11 -6.63 6.78 -3.79
N VAL A 12 -6.84 6.79 -2.47
CA VAL A 12 -8.12 6.41 -1.84
C VAL A 12 -8.71 7.55 -1.02
N ARG A 13 -8.11 8.76 -1.09
CA ARG A 13 -8.63 9.95 -0.41
C ARG A 13 -10.00 10.32 -0.95
N GLU A 14 -10.20 10.17 -2.25
CA GLU A 14 -11.49 10.41 -2.90
C GLU A 14 -12.54 9.36 -2.52
N ASP A 15 -12.19 8.07 -2.57
CA ASP A 15 -13.08 6.99 -2.14
C ASP A 15 -13.57 7.20 -0.70
N LEU A 16 -12.66 7.52 0.23
CA LEU A 16 -13.00 7.81 1.62
C LEU A 16 -13.87 9.07 1.77
N LYS A 17 -13.62 10.10 0.95
CA LYS A 17 -14.45 11.33 0.91
C LYS A 17 -15.87 11.04 0.42
N LEU A 18 -16.02 10.09 -0.50
CA LEU A 18 -17.31 9.64 -1.04
C LEU A 18 -18.01 8.59 -0.16
N LYS A 19 -17.45 8.23 0.99
CA LYS A 19 -17.90 7.11 1.85
C LYS A 19 -17.88 5.75 1.14
N ASN A 20 -17.10 5.62 0.08
CA ASN A 20 -16.81 4.33 -0.53
C ASN A 20 -15.69 3.64 0.25
N ASP A 21 -15.75 2.32 0.31
CA ASP A 21 -14.75 1.52 0.98
C ASP A 21 -13.62 1.14 0.00
N PRO A 22 -12.42 1.73 0.12
CA PRO A 22 -11.31 1.44 -0.79
C PRO A 22 -10.57 0.15 -0.43
N PHE A 23 -10.90 -0.52 0.68
CA PHE A 23 -10.16 -1.68 1.18
C PHE A 23 -10.09 -2.78 0.13
N HIS A 24 -11.20 -3.06 -0.54
CA HIS A 24 -11.26 -4.08 -1.58
C HIS A 24 -10.37 -3.73 -2.77
N LYS A 25 -10.35 -2.47 -3.19
CA LYS A 25 -9.50 -1.98 -4.29
C LYS A 25 -8.02 -2.15 -3.95
N ILE A 26 -7.63 -1.74 -2.75
CA ILE A 26 -6.26 -1.90 -2.23
C ILE A 26 -5.87 -3.38 -2.20
N MET A 27 -6.74 -4.25 -1.68
CA MET A 27 -6.49 -5.69 -1.65
C MET A 27 -6.35 -6.30 -3.04
N ASP A 28 -7.17 -5.87 -3.99
CA ASP A 28 -7.12 -6.36 -5.37
C ASP A 28 -5.81 -5.95 -6.05
N THR A 29 -5.40 -4.68 -5.87
CA THR A 29 -4.10 -4.18 -6.36
C THR A 29 -2.94 -4.95 -5.74
N ILE A 30 -2.93 -5.15 -4.42
CA ILE A 30 -1.86 -5.90 -3.74
C ILE A 30 -1.79 -7.35 -4.21
N LYS A 31 -2.94 -7.99 -4.44
CA LYS A 31 -2.98 -9.35 -5.01
C LYS A 31 -2.42 -9.40 -6.43
N SER A 32 -2.53 -8.32 -7.18
CA SER A 32 -2.01 -8.21 -8.55
C SER A 32 -0.53 -7.79 -8.62
N LEU A 33 0.06 -7.30 -7.51
CA LEU A 33 1.48 -6.93 -7.47
C LEU A 33 2.37 -8.14 -7.72
N LYS A 34 3.37 -7.96 -8.58
CA LYS A 34 4.43 -8.95 -8.83
C LYS A 34 5.59 -8.80 -7.85
N ASP A 35 6.46 -9.79 -7.84
CA ASP A 35 7.73 -9.75 -7.11
C ASP A 35 8.59 -8.57 -7.58
N GLY A 36 9.04 -7.74 -6.65
CA GLY A 36 9.75 -6.49 -6.92
C GLY A 36 8.87 -5.25 -7.14
N GLU A 37 7.53 -5.39 -7.13
CA GLU A 37 6.62 -4.25 -7.19
C GLU A 37 6.21 -3.76 -5.79
N ALA A 38 5.86 -2.47 -5.72
CA ALA A 38 5.37 -1.83 -4.52
C ALA A 38 4.05 -1.12 -4.77
N LEU A 39 3.19 -0.99 -3.75
CA LEU A 39 1.97 -0.17 -3.83
C LEU A 39 2.13 1.07 -2.97
N LEU A 40 2.10 2.25 -3.60
CA LEU A 40 2.05 3.54 -2.92
C LEU A 40 0.58 3.95 -2.73
N LEU A 41 0.08 3.84 -1.51
CA LEU A 41 -1.28 4.17 -1.12
C LEU A 41 -1.34 5.60 -0.54
N HIS A 42 -2.20 6.45 -1.11
CA HIS A 42 -2.47 7.79 -0.59
C HIS A 42 -3.76 7.77 0.22
N ALA A 43 -3.65 8.05 1.52
CA ALA A 43 -4.77 8.05 2.45
C ALA A 43 -4.84 9.39 3.22
N PRO A 44 -6.03 9.86 3.60
CA PRO A 44 -6.17 11.09 4.38
C PRO A 44 -5.82 10.89 5.86
N PHE A 45 -5.66 9.63 6.30
CA PHE A 45 -5.29 9.22 7.65
C PHE A 45 -4.59 7.85 7.63
N LYS A 46 -3.98 7.48 8.76
CA LYS A 46 -3.24 6.23 8.91
C LYS A 46 -4.16 4.99 8.86
N PRO A 47 -4.03 4.09 7.87
CA PRO A 47 -4.93 2.94 7.70
C PRO A 47 -4.53 1.75 8.59
N ILE A 48 -4.57 1.93 9.92
CA ILE A 48 -4.13 0.94 10.92
C ILE A 48 -4.65 -0.49 10.66
N PRO A 49 -5.95 -0.71 10.34
CA PRO A 49 -6.45 -2.07 10.10
C PRO A 49 -5.76 -2.74 8.91
N LEU A 50 -5.47 -1.97 7.87
CA LEU A 50 -4.91 -2.43 6.60
C LEU A 50 -3.46 -2.88 6.77
N LEU A 51 -2.68 -2.09 7.52
CA LEU A 51 -1.30 -2.43 7.90
C LEU A 51 -1.23 -3.79 8.59
N LYS A 52 -2.10 -4.04 9.58
CA LYS A 52 -2.13 -5.31 10.33
C LYS A 52 -2.47 -6.51 9.45
N VAL A 53 -3.35 -6.33 8.46
CA VAL A 53 -3.74 -7.42 7.57
C VAL A 53 -2.62 -7.77 6.61
N LEU A 54 -1.89 -6.77 6.12
CA LEU A 54 -0.79 -6.97 5.18
C LEU A 54 0.47 -7.48 5.85
N ASP A 55 0.77 -7.00 7.05
CA ASP A 55 1.85 -7.55 7.88
C ASP A 55 1.67 -9.06 8.11
N LYS A 56 0.45 -9.49 8.46
CA LYS A 56 0.09 -10.92 8.59
C LYS A 56 0.19 -11.72 7.28
N LYS A 57 0.08 -11.05 6.12
CA LYS A 57 0.24 -11.69 4.81
C LYS A 57 1.70 -11.78 4.37
N GLY A 58 2.64 -11.27 5.17
CA GLY A 58 4.05 -11.21 4.80
C GLY A 58 4.37 -10.05 3.86
N PHE A 59 3.68 -8.92 3.99
CA PHE A 59 4.03 -7.69 3.29
C PHE A 59 4.64 -6.70 4.27
N ASP A 60 5.68 -6.03 3.83
CA ASP A 60 6.22 -4.87 4.53
C ASP A 60 5.47 -3.61 4.14
N HIS A 61 5.51 -2.63 5.04
CA HIS A 61 4.86 -1.36 4.82
C HIS A 61 5.70 -0.22 5.39
N HIS A 62 5.75 0.87 4.66
CA HIS A 62 6.35 2.12 5.07
C HIS A 62 5.28 3.19 5.18
N LEU A 63 5.30 3.98 6.24
CA LEU A 63 4.37 5.08 6.45
C LEU A 63 5.12 6.39 6.48
N GLU A 64 4.80 7.26 5.56
CA GLU A 64 5.34 8.61 5.50
C GLU A 64 4.19 9.62 5.59
N GLN A 65 4.32 10.57 6.52
CA GLN A 65 3.38 11.67 6.62
C GLN A 65 3.91 12.84 5.82
N VAL A 66 3.31 13.04 4.64
CA VAL A 66 3.65 14.17 3.76
C VAL A 66 2.95 15.45 4.23
N GLU A 67 1.71 15.35 4.69
CA GLU A 67 0.93 16.50 5.17
C GLU A 67 -0.01 16.12 6.35
N PRO A 68 -0.61 17.10 7.05
CA PRO A 68 -1.53 16.82 8.17
C PRO A 68 -2.72 15.92 7.80
N LYS A 69 -3.18 15.99 6.55
CA LYS A 69 -4.28 15.18 5.99
C LYS A 69 -3.83 14.34 4.80
N HIS A 70 -2.53 14.06 4.70
CA HIS A 70 -1.98 13.24 3.62
C HIS A 70 -0.92 12.31 4.19
N TRP A 71 -1.26 11.03 4.17
CA TRP A 71 -0.39 9.92 4.50
C TRP A 71 -0.10 9.13 3.24
N GLN A 72 1.17 8.85 3.00
CA GLN A 72 1.63 7.92 2.00
C GLN A 72 2.02 6.62 2.69
N VAL A 73 1.49 5.52 2.18
CA VAL A 73 1.75 4.19 2.71
C VAL A 73 2.28 3.33 1.58
N THR A 74 3.56 2.98 1.63
CA THR A 74 4.17 2.15 0.61
C THR A 74 4.21 0.70 1.08
N PHE A 75 3.52 -0.18 0.39
CA PHE A 75 3.53 -1.62 0.66
C PHE A 75 4.51 -2.31 -0.27
N TYR A 76 5.33 -3.18 0.30
CA TYR A 76 6.31 -3.97 -0.41
C TYR A 76 6.03 -5.43 -0.12
N LYS A 77 6.07 -6.27 -1.15
CA LYS A 77 6.07 -7.72 -0.91
C LYS A 77 7.38 -8.03 -0.21
N ARG A 78 7.31 -8.63 0.99
CA ARG A 78 8.51 -9.13 1.66
C ARG A 78 8.97 -10.27 0.78
N ASP A 79 10.03 -10.04 0.00
CA ASP A 79 10.63 -11.11 -0.76
C ASP A 79 10.92 -12.21 0.25
N GLY A 80 10.28 -13.36 0.07
CA GLY A 80 10.42 -14.52 0.93
C GLY A 80 11.77 -15.13 0.68
N GLY A 81 12.83 -14.35 0.91
CA GLY A 81 14.21 -14.74 0.87
C GLY A 81 14.38 -15.87 1.85
N LEU A 82 14.30 -17.07 1.31
CA LEU A 82 14.78 -18.32 1.87
C LEU A 82 15.98 -18.04 2.77
N GLN A 83 15.81 -18.35 4.05
CA GLN A 83 16.91 -18.83 4.89
C GLN A 83 16.72 -20.32 5.08
#